data_AF-T1C7E8-F1
#
_entry.id   AF-T1C7E8-F1
#
_cell.length_a   1.000
_cell.length_b   1.000
_cell.length_c   1.000
_cell.angle_alpha   90.00
_cell.angle_beta   90.00
_cell.angle_gamma   90.00
#
_symmetry.space_group_name_H-M   'P 1'
#
loop_
_entity.id
_entity.type
_entity.pdbx_description
1 polymer ?
#
loop_
_entity_poly.entity_id
_entity_poly.type
_entity_poly.pdbx_seq_one_letter_code
_entity_poly.pdbx_strand_id
1 'polypeptide(L)'
;MENSDVAWRIDELRRVPAMVRFLSLEPLIGPIPDLDLNGIHWVIVGGESGPGARPMDTDWVREIHDACRQQSVPFFFKQWGGVHKSRAGRVLDGRTWDEYPATARAVIYPLA
;
A
#
# COMPACT_ATOMS: atom_id res chain seq x y z
N MET A 1 9.75 -2.74 -6.41
CA MET A 1 9.41 -1.41 -6.98
C MET A 1 8.07 -1.62 -7.61
N GLU A 2 7.09 -0.83 -7.19
CA GLU A 2 5.69 -1.15 -7.42
C GLU A 2 5.06 -0.15 -8.39
N ASN A 3 4.38 -0.70 -9.39
CA ASN A 3 3.62 -0.06 -10.47
C ASN A 3 2.69 -1.13 -11.09
N SER A 4 1.91 -0.78 -12.13
CA SER A 4 1.02 -1.73 -12.81
C SER A 4 1.70 -2.99 -13.36
N ASP A 5 2.97 -2.93 -13.76
CA ASP A 5 3.68 -4.05 -14.42
C ASP A 5 3.84 -5.27 -13.50
N VAL A 6 3.76 -5.04 -12.19
CA VAL A 6 3.91 -6.08 -11.15
C VAL A 6 2.63 -6.36 -10.38
N ALA A 7 1.51 -5.72 -10.74
CA ALA A 7 0.24 -5.88 -10.05
C ALA A 7 -0.28 -7.33 -10.07
N TRP A 8 0.11 -8.14 -11.05
CA TRP A 8 -0.19 -9.58 -11.10
C TRP A 8 0.28 -10.36 -9.86
N ARG A 9 1.28 -9.86 -9.13
CA ARG A 9 1.77 -10.48 -7.88
C ARG A 9 0.73 -10.46 -6.76
N ILE A 10 -0.25 -9.57 -6.84
CA ILE A 10 -1.37 -9.51 -5.89
C ILE A 10 -2.15 -10.83 -5.94
N ASP A 11 -2.37 -11.39 -7.14
CA ASP A 11 -3.04 -12.68 -7.31
C ASP A 11 -2.24 -13.85 -6.72
N GLU A 12 -0.92 -13.83 -6.88
CA GLU A 12 -0.06 -14.82 -6.24
C GLU A 12 -0.11 -14.71 -4.70
N LEU A 13 -0.13 -13.49 -4.16
CA LEU A 13 -0.25 -13.25 -2.72
C LEU A 13 -1.57 -13.80 -2.17
N ARG A 14 -2.68 -13.68 -2.91
CA ARG A 14 -4.00 -14.22 -2.51
C ARG A 14 -3.97 -15.73 -2.30
N ARG A 15 -3.13 -16.45 -3.05
CA ARG A 15 -2.98 -17.92 -2.93
C ARG A 15 -2.20 -18.35 -1.70
N VAL A 16 -1.45 -17.45 -1.07
CA VAL A 16 -0.70 -17.78 0.15
C VAL A 16 -1.67 -17.94 1.32
N PRO A 17 -1.63 -19.06 2.07
CA PRO A 17 -2.43 -19.24 3.27
C PRO A 17 -1.83 -18.41 4.41
N ALA A 18 -2.20 -17.13 4.45
CA ALA A 18 -1.73 -16.17 5.45
C ALA A 18 -2.91 -15.56 6.19
N MET A 19 -2.74 -15.41 7.51
CA MET A 19 -3.71 -14.75 8.39
C MET A 19 -3.90 -13.26 8.05
N VAL A 20 -2.84 -12.63 7.57
CA VAL A 20 -2.84 -11.24 7.09
C VAL A 20 -2.06 -11.21 5.79
N ARG A 21 -2.67 -10.63 4.77
CA ARG A 21 -2.04 -10.31 3.48
C ARG A 21 -2.01 -8.81 3.35
N PHE A 22 -0.83 -8.23 3.15
CA PHE A 22 -0.67 -6.79 2.97
C PHE A 22 0.13 -6.49 1.72
N LEU A 23 -0.14 -5.34 1.12
CA LEU A 23 0.67 -4.81 0.02
C LEU A 23 1.59 -3.73 0.57
N SER A 24 2.89 -3.88 0.31
CA SER A 24 3.87 -2.82 0.52
C SER A 24 4.22 -2.23 -0.84
N LEU A 25 3.53 -1.16 -1.21
CA LEU A 25 3.71 -0.45 -2.47
C LEU A 25 4.93 0.49 -2.35
N GLU A 26 6.10 -0.12 -2.30
CA GLU A 26 7.37 0.55 -2.01
C GLU A 26 8.57 0.00 -2.82
N PRO A 27 9.40 0.88 -3.42
CA PRO A 27 9.05 2.24 -3.75
C PRO A 27 7.88 2.26 -4.75
N LEU A 28 6.88 3.10 -4.51
CA LEU A 28 5.85 3.40 -5.53
C LEU A 28 6.48 4.31 -6.59
N ILE A 29 6.56 3.80 -7.82
CA ILE A 29 7.30 4.46 -8.91
C ILE A 29 6.42 4.72 -10.14
N GLY A 30 5.13 4.43 -10.03
CA GLY A 30 4.10 4.67 -11.04
C GLY A 30 2.70 4.42 -10.48
N PRO A 31 1.65 4.79 -11.25
CA PRO A 31 0.26 4.54 -10.86
C PRO A 31 -0.04 3.04 -10.85
N ILE A 32 -1.11 2.67 -10.13
CA ILE A 32 -1.72 1.33 -10.14
C ILE A 32 -3.23 1.51 -10.26
N PRO A 33 -3.75 1.83 -11.46
CA PRO A 33 -5.18 2.01 -11.66
C PRO A 33 -5.91 0.70 -11.40
N ASP A 34 -7.18 0.81 -11.01
CA ASP A 34 -8.07 -0.33 -10.77
C ASP A 34 -7.48 -1.36 -9.77
N LEU A 35 -6.77 -0.86 -8.74
CA LEU A 35 -6.14 -1.68 -7.71
C LEU A 35 -7.19 -2.54 -6.97
N ASP A 36 -7.24 -3.82 -7.35
CA ASP A 36 -8.11 -4.80 -6.73
C ASP A 36 -7.50 -5.27 -5.38
N LEU A 37 -8.16 -4.91 -4.29
CA LEU A 37 -7.75 -5.23 -2.92
C LEU A 37 -8.55 -6.39 -2.34
N ASN A 38 -9.31 -7.13 -3.15
CA ASN A 38 -10.00 -8.31 -2.67
C ASN A 38 -9.01 -9.32 -2.04
N GLY A 39 -9.31 -9.76 -0.81
CA GLY A 39 -8.44 -10.63 -0.03
C GLY A 39 -7.16 -9.99 0.53
N ILE A 40 -6.98 -8.68 0.36
CA ILE A 40 -5.91 -7.87 0.96
C ILE A 40 -6.45 -7.17 2.20
N HIS A 41 -5.65 -7.15 3.26
CA HIS A 41 -6.07 -6.71 4.59
C HIS A 41 -5.40 -5.41 5.03
N TRP A 42 -4.37 -4.96 4.31
CA TRP A 42 -3.64 -3.73 4.64
C TRP A 42 -2.81 -3.27 3.45
N VAL A 43 -2.73 -1.96 3.23
CA VAL A 43 -1.87 -1.36 2.21
C VAL A 43 -0.95 -0.33 2.86
N ILE A 44 0.33 -0.43 2.50
CA ILE A 44 1.39 0.50 2.89
C ILE A 44 1.91 1.16 1.61
N VAL A 45 2.02 2.49 1.60
CA VAL A 45 2.60 3.25 0.48
C VAL A 45 3.81 4.04 0.92
N GLY A 46 4.86 4.04 0.11
CA GLY A 46 6.07 4.81 0.37
C GLY A 46 6.95 5.02 -0.86
N GLY A 47 7.60 6.19 -0.91
CA GLY A 47 8.50 6.56 -1.99
C GLY A 47 9.93 6.03 -1.82
N GLU A 48 10.69 6.11 -2.91
CA GLU A 48 12.09 5.67 -2.97
C GLU A 48 13.01 6.52 -2.08
N SER A 49 14.02 5.93 -1.47
CA SER A 49 14.96 6.62 -0.57
C SER A 49 16.40 6.51 -1.05
N GLY A 50 17.21 7.54 -0.80
CA GLY A 50 18.64 7.55 -1.07
C GLY A 50 19.05 8.36 -2.31
N PRO A 51 20.34 8.36 -2.68
CA PRO A 51 20.83 9.04 -3.86
C PRO A 51 20.12 8.55 -5.13
N GLY A 52 19.63 9.47 -5.95
CA GLY A 52 18.89 9.13 -7.18
C GLY A 52 17.43 8.70 -6.97
N ALA A 53 16.88 8.87 -5.75
CA ALA A 53 15.48 8.56 -5.47
C ALA A 53 14.53 9.29 -6.44
N ARG A 54 13.65 8.53 -7.08
CA ARG A 54 12.61 9.08 -7.96
C ARG A 54 11.51 9.78 -7.15
N PRO A 55 10.98 10.91 -7.63
CA PRO A 55 9.82 11.53 -7.01
C PRO A 55 8.59 10.62 -7.17
N MET A 56 7.80 10.52 -6.10
CA MET A 56 6.50 9.87 -6.12
C MET A 56 5.42 10.93 -6.34
N ASP A 57 4.51 10.68 -7.28
CA ASP A 57 3.40 11.59 -7.53
C ASP A 57 2.37 11.50 -6.39
N THR A 58 1.81 12.64 -6.01
CA THR A 58 0.76 12.72 -4.99
C THR A 58 -0.52 12.04 -5.45
N ASP A 59 -0.85 12.13 -6.74
CA ASP A 59 -2.10 11.60 -7.25
C ASP A 59 -2.10 10.06 -7.26
N TRP A 60 -0.95 9.41 -7.48
CA TRP A 60 -0.84 7.96 -7.33
C TRP A 60 -1.15 7.51 -5.90
N VAL A 61 -0.68 8.27 -4.90
CA VAL A 61 -0.95 7.96 -3.48
C VAL A 61 -2.43 8.16 -3.16
N ARG A 62 -3.06 9.22 -3.71
CA ARG A 62 -4.49 9.49 -3.52
C ARG A 62 -5.36 8.42 -4.15
N GLU A 63 -5.06 8.00 -5.38
CA GLU A 63 -5.78 6.91 -6.06
C GLU A 63 -5.73 5.61 -5.25
N ILE A 64 -4.56 5.25 -4.72
CA ILE A 64 -4.42 4.07 -3.85
C ILE A 64 -5.20 4.24 -2.55
N HIS A 65 -5.12 5.41 -1.91
CA HIS A 65 -5.88 5.71 -0.70
C HIS A 65 -7.39 5.59 -0.96
N ASP A 66 -7.89 6.13 -2.08
CA ASP A 66 -9.30 6.06 -2.44
C ASP A 66 -9.74 4.63 -2.73
N ALA A 67 -8.91 3.82 -3.40
CA ALA A 67 -9.16 2.39 -3.58
C ALA A 67 -9.25 1.65 -2.23
N CYS A 68 -8.38 1.98 -1.27
CA CYS A 68 -8.41 1.44 0.08
C CYS A 68 -9.71 1.83 0.80
N ARG A 69 -10.12 3.10 0.72
CA ARG A 69 -11.37 3.60 1.31
C ARG A 69 -12.61 2.91 0.73
N GLN A 70 -12.67 2.80 -0.60
CA GLN A 70 -13.80 2.16 -1.30
C GLN A 70 -13.93 0.68 -0.94
N GLN A 71 -12.81 -0.01 -0.73
CA GLN A 71 -12.77 -1.45 -0.42
C GLN A 71 -12.66 -1.75 1.08
N SER A 72 -12.74 -0.72 1.94
CA SER A 72 -12.61 -0.84 3.40
C SER A 72 -11.32 -1.54 3.86
N VAL A 73 -10.21 -1.28 3.16
CA VAL A 73 -8.89 -1.79 3.49
C VAL A 73 -8.10 -0.71 4.24
N PRO A 74 -7.50 -1.00 5.40
CA PRO A 74 -6.66 -0.06 6.12
C PRO A 74 -5.51 0.47 5.27
N PHE A 75 -5.25 1.77 5.38
CA PHE A 75 -4.20 2.45 4.63
C PHE A 75 -3.15 3.09 5.53
N PHE A 76 -1.87 2.85 5.22
CA PHE A 76 -0.73 3.43 5.91
C PHE A 76 0.17 4.17 4.92
N PHE A 77 0.30 5.49 5.10
CA PHE A 77 1.24 6.29 4.33
C PHE A 77 2.56 6.44 5.08
N LYS A 78 3.58 5.74 4.62
CA LYS A 78 4.85 5.62 5.33
C LYS A 78 5.74 6.83 5.16
N GLN A 79 5.95 7.32 3.93
CA GLN A 79 6.80 8.47 3.60
C GLN A 79 6.78 8.82 2.11
N TRP A 80 7.11 10.06 1.76
CA TRP A 80 7.32 10.51 0.38
C TRP A 80 8.62 10.02 -0.27
N GLY A 81 9.64 9.65 0.52
CA GLY A 81 10.96 9.27 0.01
C GLY A 81 11.93 10.44 -0.16
N GLY A 82 12.85 10.34 -1.13
CA GLY A 82 13.88 11.34 -1.44
C GLY A 82 15.24 11.08 -0.78
N VAL A 83 16.22 11.92 -1.15
CA VAL A 83 17.61 11.84 -0.65
C VAL A 83 17.68 12.02 0.87
N HIS A 84 16.85 12.91 1.40
CA HIS A 84 16.68 13.12 2.84
C HIS A 84 15.28 12.70 3.30
N LYS A 85 15.00 11.39 3.26
CA LYS A 85 13.68 10.80 3.57
C LYS A 85 13.02 11.30 4.87
N SER A 86 13.81 11.62 5.91
CA SER A 86 13.28 12.15 7.18
C SER A 86 12.70 13.56 7.06
N ARG A 87 13.07 14.32 6.03
CA ARG A 87 12.60 15.70 5.79
C ARG A 87 11.33 15.75 4.93
N ALA A 88 11.13 14.77 4.06
CA ALA A 88 9.96 14.73 3.18
C ALA A 88 8.67 14.39 3.94
N GLY A 89 8.79 13.72 5.09
CA GLY A 89 7.68 13.53 6.02
C GLY A 89 6.64 12.51 5.55
N ARG A 90 5.50 12.52 6.26
CA ARG A 90 4.44 11.50 6.17
C ARG A 90 3.04 12.11 6.04
N VAL A 91 2.99 13.39 5.66
CA VAL A 91 1.75 14.13 5.55
C VAL A 91 1.22 13.99 4.13
N LEU A 92 0.01 13.46 4.00
CA LEU A 92 -0.78 13.42 2.78
C LEU A 92 -2.08 14.18 3.07
N ASP A 93 -2.36 15.23 2.30
CA ASP A 93 -3.55 16.06 2.45
C ASP A 93 -3.76 16.61 3.87
N GLY A 94 -2.68 17.13 4.45
CA GLY A 94 -2.69 17.84 5.73
C GLY A 94 -2.73 16.94 6.98
N ARG A 95 -2.69 15.61 6.83
CA ARG A 95 -2.63 14.67 7.96
C ARG A 95 -1.73 13.47 7.70
N THR A 96 -1.47 12.70 8.75
CA THR A 96 -0.91 11.36 8.63
C THR A 96 -2.02 10.33 8.47
N TRP A 97 -1.66 9.22 7.82
CA TRP A 97 -2.52 8.06 7.61
C TRP A 97 -1.77 6.84 8.15
N ASP A 98 -2.20 6.35 9.31
CA ASP A 98 -1.45 5.37 10.13
C ASP A 98 -2.32 4.17 10.51
N GLU A 99 -3.24 3.77 9.63
CA GLU A 99 -4.20 2.71 9.91
C GLU A 99 -3.51 1.34 9.94
N TYR A 100 -4.03 0.43 10.75
CA TYR A 100 -3.58 -0.95 10.88
C TYR A 100 -4.77 -1.90 10.69
N PRO A 101 -4.54 -3.14 10.20
CA PRO A 101 -5.58 -4.16 10.21
C PRO A 101 -6.05 -4.40 11.64
N ALA A 102 -7.37 -4.53 11.81
CA ALA A 102 -7.92 -5.05 13.05
C ALA A 102 -7.19 -6.37 13.37
N THR A 103 -6.71 -6.51 14.61
CA THR A 103 -5.97 -7.70 15.07
C THR A 103 -6.60 -8.95 14.51
N ALA A 104 -5.81 -9.74 13.78
CA ALA A 104 -6.25 -10.92 13.05
C ALA A 104 -6.91 -11.94 14.00
N ARG A 105 -8.18 -11.72 14.35
CA ARG A 105 -9.04 -12.73 14.92
C ARG A 105 -9.24 -13.73 13.80
N ALA A 106 -8.69 -14.92 13.98
CA ALA A 106 -8.85 -16.08 13.14
C ALA A 106 -10.15 -16.03 12.33
N VAL A 107 -10.06 -15.66 11.05
CA VAL A 107 -11.11 -15.97 10.10
C VAL A 107 -11.07 -17.49 10.03
N ILE A 108 -11.93 -18.15 10.81
CA ILE A 108 -12.20 -19.56 10.67
C ILE A 108 -12.82 -19.70 9.28
N TYR A 109 -12.01 -20.04 8.29
CA TYR A 109 -12.54 -20.57 7.05
C TYR A 109 -13.18 -21.92 7.40
N PRO A 110 -14.50 -22.12 7.19
CA PRO A 110 -15.07 -23.44 7.33
C PRO A 110 -14.39 -24.34 6.29
N LEU A 111 -13.82 -25.45 6.76
CA LEU A 111 -13.35 -26.53 5.89
C LEU A 111 -14.55 -27.04 5.09
N ALA A 112 -14.44 -27.00 3.76
CA ALA A 112 -15.31 -27.74 2.87
C ALA A 112 -14.96 -29.23 2.89
#